data_AF-A0A937PH36-F1
#
_entry.id   AF-A0A937PH36-F1
#
_cell.length_a   1.000
_cell.length_b   1.000
_cell.length_c   1.000
_cell.angle_alpha   90.00
_cell.angle_beta   90.00
_cell.angle_gamma   90.00
#
_symmetry.space_group_name_H-M   'P 1'
#
loop_
_entity.id
_entity.type
_entity.pdbx_description
1 polymer ?
#
loop_
_entity_poly.entity_id
_entity_poly.type
_entity_poly.pdbx_seq_one_letter_code
_entity_poly.pdbx_strand_id
1 'polypeptide(L)'
;MEFNRSITTHFKLIDKKEIFSKGHFLDDYHDIKCFITFMLPALEIIEAKVKMNKLPMEICEIPISKITQLKGLKVGRGFRIKVKKIIGGKNGCIHLLDLIHEMAQGIVALLRKAKIAPDGKELKGFSSDIFYSECIGLNSKK
;
A
#
# COMPACT_ATOMS: atom_id res chain seq x y z
N MET A 1 -15.49 21.45 16.69
CA MET A 1 -14.80 21.40 15.38
C MET A 1 -14.78 19.95 14.95
N GLU A 2 -15.30 19.65 13.77
CA GLU A 2 -15.31 18.31 13.17
C GLU A 2 -14.17 18.24 12.15
N PHE A 3 -13.52 17.07 12.04
CA PHE A 3 -12.47 16.82 11.04
C PHE A 3 -12.68 15.42 10.48
N ASN A 4 -12.87 15.31 9.18
CA ASN A 4 -13.14 14.05 8.51
C ASN A 4 -11.91 13.59 7.73
N ARG A 5 -11.52 12.33 7.91
CA ARG A 5 -10.41 11.70 7.18
C ARG A 5 -10.75 10.26 6.83
N SER A 6 -10.48 9.89 5.58
CA SER A 6 -10.64 8.54 5.07
C SER A 6 -9.45 8.11 4.22
N ILE A 7 -9.13 6.81 4.29
CA ILE A 7 -8.20 6.15 3.39
C ILE A 7 -8.92 4.94 2.82
N THR A 8 -9.02 4.87 1.49
CA THR A 8 -9.61 3.73 0.80
C THR A 8 -8.58 3.10 -0.13
N THR A 9 -8.58 1.78 -0.20
CA THR A 9 -7.66 1.02 -1.04
C THR A 9 -8.42 -0.04 -1.83
N HIS A 10 -8.14 -0.13 -3.13
CA HIS A 10 -8.69 -1.11 -4.03
C HIS A 10 -7.55 -1.90 -4.68
N PHE A 11 -7.75 -3.21 -4.86
CA PHE A 11 -6.75 -4.11 -5.42
C PHE A 11 -7.38 -4.98 -6.50
N LYS A 12 -6.66 -5.18 -7.61
CA LYS A 12 -7.04 -6.05 -8.71
C LYS A 12 -5.85 -6.93 -9.07
N LEU A 13 -6.04 -8.25 -9.05
CA LEU A 13 -5.07 -9.21 -9.58
C LEU A 13 -5.14 -9.20 -11.11
N ILE A 14 -3.98 -9.08 -11.76
CA ILE A 14 -3.81 -9.08 -13.21
C ILE A 14 -2.93 -10.28 -13.57
N ASP A 15 -3.47 -11.17 -14.41
CA ASP A 15 -2.79 -12.34 -14.98
C ASP A 15 -2.03 -13.23 -14.00
N LYS A 16 -2.46 -13.23 -12.73
CA LYS A 16 -1.80 -13.95 -11.61
C LYS A 16 -0.33 -13.55 -11.36
N LYS A 17 0.16 -12.49 -12.00
CA LYS A 17 1.55 -12.02 -11.91
C LYS A 17 1.66 -10.65 -11.26
N GLU A 18 0.63 -9.82 -11.39
CA GLU A 18 0.65 -8.44 -10.93
C GLU A 18 -0.56 -8.11 -10.07
N ILE A 19 -0.38 -7.23 -9.10
CA ILE A 19 -1.48 -6.62 -8.35
C ILE A 19 -1.47 -5.13 -8.66
N PHE A 20 -2.48 -4.67 -9.37
CA PHE A 20 -2.76 -3.25 -9.50
C PHE A 20 -3.49 -2.78 -8.25
N SER A 21 -3.06 -1.66 -7.69
CA SER A 21 -3.67 -1.04 -6.54
C SER A 21 -3.99 0.43 -6.79
N LYS A 22 -5.12 0.88 -6.23
CA LYS A 22 -5.52 2.28 -6.18
C LYS A 22 -5.81 2.65 -4.73
N GLY A 23 -5.07 3.61 -4.20
CA GLY A 23 -5.33 4.25 -2.93
C GLY A 23 -5.95 5.63 -3.12
N HIS A 24 -6.84 6.02 -2.22
CA HIS A 24 -7.37 7.38 -2.12
C HIS A 24 -7.39 7.82 -0.67
N PHE A 25 -6.68 8.91 -0.40
CA PHE A 25 -6.70 9.64 0.86
C PHE A 25 -7.56 10.88 0.66
N LEU A 26 -8.54 11.07 1.53
CA LEU A 26 -9.41 12.24 1.54
C LEU A 26 -9.55 12.76 2.96
N ASP A 27 -9.17 14.01 3.18
CA ASP A 27 -9.55 14.78 4.35
C ASP A 27 -10.03 16.18 3.96
N ASP A 28 -10.35 17.02 4.94
CA ASP A 28 -10.85 18.38 4.72
C ASP A 28 -9.91 19.27 3.87
N TYR A 29 -8.62 18.92 3.78
CA TYR A 29 -7.58 19.69 3.09
C TYR A 29 -6.89 18.96 1.94
N HIS A 30 -6.99 17.62 1.87
CA HIS A 30 -6.21 16.79 0.97
C HIS A 30 -7.12 15.87 0.15
N ASP A 31 -6.90 15.83 -1.16
CA ASP A 31 -7.43 14.78 -2.05
C ASP A 31 -6.25 14.17 -2.82
N ILE A 32 -5.77 13.01 -2.36
CA ILE A 32 -4.57 12.35 -2.87
C ILE A 32 -4.94 10.95 -3.37
N LYS A 33 -4.70 10.69 -4.65
CA LYS A 33 -4.88 9.39 -5.29
C LYS A 33 -3.53 8.80 -5.63
N CYS A 34 -3.26 7.57 -5.21
CA CYS A 34 -2.02 6.86 -5.52
C CYS A 34 -2.34 5.56 -6.26
N PHE A 35 -1.53 5.23 -7.26
CA PHE A 35 -1.64 4.03 -8.06
C PHE A 35 -0.32 3.30 -8.01
N ILE A 36 -0.32 2.04 -7.60
CA ILE A 36 0.90 1.24 -7.50
C ILE A 36 0.63 -0.14 -8.08
N THR A 37 1.51 -0.61 -8.95
CA THR A 37 1.50 -1.98 -9.46
C THR A 37 2.61 -2.77 -8.77
N PHE A 38 2.26 -3.94 -8.24
CA PHE A 38 3.16 -4.83 -7.53
C PHE A 38 3.34 -6.14 -8.30
N MET A 39 4.58 -6.59 -8.47
CA MET A 39 4.92 -7.87 -9.09
C MET A 39 4.96 -8.99 -8.04
N LEU A 40 4.30 -10.10 -8.34
CA LEU A 40 4.31 -11.33 -7.53
C LEU A 40 5.48 -12.25 -7.92
N PRO A 41 5.93 -13.13 -7.01
CA PRO A 41 5.49 -13.25 -5.62
C PRO A 41 6.20 -12.26 -4.67
N ALA A 42 7.18 -11.50 -5.16
CA ALA A 42 8.07 -10.68 -4.33
C ALA A 42 7.45 -9.40 -3.76
N LEU A 43 6.24 -9.03 -4.21
CA LEU A 43 5.59 -7.74 -3.91
C LEU A 43 6.47 -6.53 -4.21
N GLU A 44 7.18 -6.59 -5.32
CA GLU A 44 8.04 -5.50 -5.78
C GLU A 44 7.20 -4.45 -6.51
N ILE A 45 7.39 -3.17 -6.17
CA ILE A 45 6.77 -2.07 -6.88
C ILE A 45 7.42 -1.95 -8.27
N ILE A 46 6.64 -2.15 -9.33
CA ILE A 46 7.10 -1.99 -10.71
C ILE A 46 6.67 -0.67 -11.34
N GLU A 47 5.60 -0.09 -10.81
CA GLU A 47 5.07 1.21 -11.23
C GLU A 47 4.42 1.92 -10.05
N ALA A 48 4.64 3.22 -9.91
CA ALA A 48 3.99 4.06 -8.91
C ALA A 48 3.67 5.44 -9.51
N LYS A 49 2.44 5.91 -9.30
CA LYS A 49 1.93 7.21 -9.75
C LYS A 49 1.10 7.85 -8.64
N VAL A 50 1.08 9.17 -8.58
CA VAL A 50 0.24 9.93 -7.64
C VAL A 50 -0.44 11.09 -8.38
N LYS A 51 -1.65 11.42 -7.95
CA LYS A 51 -2.41 12.59 -8.35
C LYS A 51 -2.89 13.29 -7.08
N MET A 52 -2.67 14.59 -6.98
CA MET A 52 -3.11 15.40 -5.85
C MET A 52 -4.04 16.48 -6.38
N ASN A 53 -5.35 16.37 -6.10
CA ASN A 53 -6.36 17.29 -6.65
C ASN A 53 -6.64 18.46 -5.69
N LYS A 54 -6.35 18.28 -4.40
CA LYS A 54 -6.47 19.30 -3.37
C LYS A 54 -5.29 19.16 -2.41
N LEU A 55 -4.59 20.27 -2.17
CA LEU A 55 -3.49 20.39 -1.24
C LEU A 55 -3.56 21.73 -0.51
N PRO A 56 -3.08 21.82 0.74
CA PRO A 56 -3.09 23.07 1.48
C PRO A 56 -2.03 24.08 1.01
N MET A 57 -0.91 23.60 0.45
CA MET A 57 0.24 24.41 0.04
C MET A 57 0.91 23.81 -1.21
N GLU A 58 1.46 24.65 -2.08
CA GLU A 58 2.16 24.20 -3.31
C GLU A 58 3.37 23.30 -3.02
N ILE A 59 4.08 23.54 -1.90
CA ILE A 59 5.22 22.71 -1.47
C ILE A 59 4.83 21.23 -1.27
N CYS A 60 3.55 20.94 -1.07
CA CYS A 60 3.03 19.58 -0.94
C CYS A 60 3.07 18.77 -2.25
N GLU A 61 3.43 19.39 -3.40
CA GLU A 61 3.63 18.71 -4.68
C GLU A 61 5.01 18.04 -4.83
N ILE A 62 6.00 18.42 -4.01
CA ILE A 62 7.35 17.82 -4.03
C ILE A 62 7.35 16.28 -4.05
N PRO A 63 6.53 15.57 -3.23
CA PRO A 63 6.46 14.11 -3.24
C PRO A 63 6.04 13.51 -4.59
N ILE A 64 5.31 14.26 -5.43
CA ILE A 64 4.86 13.78 -6.76
C ILE A 64 6.08 13.42 -7.61
N SER A 65 7.11 14.26 -7.62
CA SER A 65 8.35 14.02 -8.37
C SER A 65 9.14 12.81 -7.86
N LYS A 66 8.94 12.41 -6.59
CA LYS A 66 9.69 11.35 -5.92
C LYS A 66 9.00 9.99 -5.96
N ILE A 67 7.72 9.93 -6.36
CA ILE A 67 6.92 8.69 -6.33
C ILE A 67 7.55 7.56 -7.16
N THR A 68 8.22 7.90 -8.27
CA THR A 68 8.87 6.95 -9.17
C THR A 68 10.07 6.25 -8.51
N GLN A 69 10.69 6.87 -7.51
CA GLN A 69 11.81 6.29 -6.75
C GLN A 69 11.36 5.12 -5.85
N LEU A 70 10.06 4.87 -5.70
CA LEU A 70 9.55 3.70 -5.01
C LEU A 70 9.70 2.42 -5.83
N LYS A 71 9.93 2.52 -7.14
CA LYS A 71 10.14 1.36 -8.02
C LYS A 71 11.32 0.52 -7.52
N GLY A 72 11.15 -0.79 -7.48
CA GLY A 72 12.11 -1.75 -6.95
C GLY A 72 12.00 -2.01 -5.44
N LEU A 73 11.23 -1.22 -4.69
CA LEU A 73 10.96 -1.53 -3.29
C LEU A 73 10.00 -2.72 -3.17
N LYS A 74 10.32 -3.64 -2.25
CA LYS A 74 9.50 -4.80 -1.92
C LYS A 74 8.70 -4.56 -0.65
N VAL A 75 7.42 -4.91 -0.65
CA VAL A 75 6.59 -4.90 0.57
C VAL A 75 7.09 -5.99 1.51
N GLY A 76 7.41 -5.61 2.75
CA GLY A 76 7.92 -6.50 3.77
C GLY A 76 8.51 -5.73 4.95
N ARG A 77 9.30 -6.40 5.79
CA ARG A 77 9.92 -5.77 6.97
C ARG A 77 10.71 -4.51 6.58
N GLY A 78 10.45 -3.41 7.30
CA GLY A 78 11.10 -2.12 7.07
C GLY A 78 10.58 -1.33 5.86
N PHE A 79 9.55 -1.81 5.13
CA PHE A 79 9.00 -1.09 3.97
C PHE A 79 8.58 0.34 4.31
N ARG A 80 7.84 0.56 5.42
CA ARG A 80 7.43 1.91 5.86
C ARG A 80 8.64 2.84 6.07
N ILE A 81 9.75 2.33 6.60
CA ILE A 81 10.98 3.11 6.82
C ILE A 81 11.59 3.50 5.47
N LYS A 82 11.67 2.55 4.52
CA LYS A 82 12.18 2.81 3.16
C LYS A 82 11.35 3.86 2.43
N VAL A 83 10.02 3.73 2.45
CA VAL A 83 9.10 4.71 1.85
C VAL A 83 9.23 6.08 2.53
N LYS A 84 9.28 6.12 3.87
CA LYS A 84 9.45 7.37 4.63
C LYS A 84 10.71 8.14 4.24
N LYS A 85 11.82 7.45 3.95
CA LYS A 85 13.08 8.10 3.52
C LYS A 85 12.95 8.80 2.17
N ILE A 86 12.05 8.32 1.30
CA ILE A 86 11.88 8.82 -0.07
C ILE A 86 10.82 9.93 -0.12
N ILE A 87 9.61 9.63 0.37
CA ILE A 87 8.43 10.50 0.21
C ILE A 87 7.83 11.03 1.52
N GLY A 88 8.47 10.81 2.68
CA GLY A 88 7.96 11.24 3.99
C GLY A 88 8.92 12.14 4.78
N GLY A 89 8.50 12.50 5.99
CA GLY A 89 9.29 13.33 6.91
C GLY A 89 9.58 14.73 6.36
N LYS A 90 10.77 15.26 6.67
CA LYS A 90 11.23 16.59 6.20
C LYS A 90 11.31 16.76 4.68
N ASN A 91 11.18 15.65 3.92
CA ASN A 91 11.42 15.61 2.49
C ASN A 91 10.14 15.31 1.68
N GLY A 92 8.97 15.18 2.30
CA GLY A 92 7.75 14.83 1.56
C GLY A 92 6.45 14.97 2.36
N CYS A 93 5.48 14.10 2.10
CA CYS A 93 4.12 14.21 2.61
C CYS A 93 3.76 13.03 3.52
N ILE A 94 3.43 13.34 4.78
CA ILE A 94 2.99 12.33 5.75
C ILE A 94 1.70 11.63 5.33
N HIS A 95 0.77 12.35 4.68
CA HIS A 95 -0.50 11.79 4.19
C HIS A 95 -0.26 10.77 3.05
N LEU A 96 0.68 11.06 2.15
CA LEU A 96 1.07 10.11 1.10
C LEU A 96 1.79 8.89 1.70
N LEU A 97 2.64 9.09 2.71
CA LEU A 97 3.27 7.98 3.44
C LEU A 97 2.23 7.06 4.08
N ASP A 98 1.23 7.63 4.76
CA ASP A 98 0.15 6.87 5.38
C ASP A 98 -0.68 6.11 4.34
N LEU A 99 -1.03 6.77 3.23
CA LEU A 99 -1.75 6.13 2.13
C LEU A 99 -0.99 4.92 1.56
N ILE A 100 0.30 5.07 1.25
CA ILE A 100 1.12 3.98 0.71
C ILE A 100 1.30 2.86 1.74
N HIS A 101 1.39 3.21 3.02
CA HIS A 101 1.45 2.21 4.08
C HIS A 101 0.16 1.39 4.16
N GLU A 102 -1.00 2.04 4.07
CA GLU A 102 -2.29 1.35 4.06
C GLU A 102 -2.44 0.47 2.83
N MET A 103 -2.02 0.94 1.65
CA MET A 103 -1.97 0.12 0.43
C MET A 103 -1.12 -1.15 0.62
N ALA A 104 0.03 -1.03 1.29
CA ALA A 104 0.88 -2.17 1.58
C ALA A 104 0.21 -3.16 2.57
N GLN A 105 -0.45 -2.67 3.62
CA GLN A 105 -1.21 -3.51 4.55
C GLN A 105 -2.37 -4.22 3.85
N GLY A 106 -3.10 -3.51 2.97
CA GLY A 106 -4.20 -4.07 2.20
C GLY A 106 -3.77 -5.19 1.26
N ILE A 107 -2.58 -5.12 0.65
CA ILE A 107 -2.02 -6.22 -0.16
C ILE A 107 -1.68 -7.42 0.71
N VAL A 108 -1.04 -7.19 1.85
CA VAL A 108 -0.73 -8.27 2.80
C VAL A 108 -2.03 -8.94 3.26
N ALA A 109 -3.09 -8.17 3.55
CA ALA A 109 -4.41 -8.70 3.88
C ALA A 109 -5.06 -9.47 2.71
N LEU A 110 -5.01 -8.92 1.49
CA LEU A 110 -5.50 -9.58 0.28
C LEU A 110 -4.79 -10.92 0.08
N LEU A 111 -3.47 -10.98 0.23
CA LEU A 111 -2.70 -12.20 0.05
C LEU A 111 -2.95 -13.22 1.16
N ARG A 112 -3.22 -12.78 2.40
CA ARG A 112 -3.74 -13.68 3.45
C ARG A 112 -5.10 -14.25 3.04
N LYS A 113 -6.00 -13.42 2.51
CA LYS A 113 -7.31 -13.90 2.00
C LYS A 113 -7.16 -14.78 0.77
N ALA A 114 -6.25 -14.47 -0.15
CA ALA A 114 -5.96 -15.31 -1.30
C ALA A 114 -5.43 -16.66 -0.81
N LYS A 115 -4.55 -16.68 0.20
CA LYS A 115 -4.19 -17.91 0.89
C LYS A 115 -5.39 -18.62 1.53
N ILE A 116 -6.51 -17.98 1.85
CA ILE A 116 -7.67 -18.65 2.45
C ILE A 116 -8.66 -19.02 1.34
N ALA A 117 -8.70 -20.29 0.95
CA ALA A 117 -9.80 -20.81 0.16
C ALA A 117 -11.14 -20.67 0.94
N PRO A 118 -12.31 -20.65 0.28
CA PRO A 118 -13.61 -20.60 0.98
C PRO A 118 -13.79 -21.70 2.04
N ASP A 119 -13.02 -22.80 1.96
CA ASP A 119 -12.98 -23.91 2.91
C ASP A 119 -11.88 -23.76 4.00
N GLY A 120 -11.21 -22.61 4.08
CA GLY A 120 -10.19 -22.31 5.09
C GLY A 120 -8.77 -22.80 4.78
N LYS A 121 -8.51 -23.45 3.63
CA LYS A 121 -7.18 -24.02 3.32
C LYS A 121 -6.23 -23.03 2.65
N GLU A 122 -4.93 -23.18 2.92
CA GLU A 122 -3.85 -22.37 2.35
C GLU A 122 -3.68 -22.54 0.82
N LEU A 123 -3.77 -21.46 0.02
CA LEU A 123 -3.21 -21.45 -1.34
C LEU A 123 -1.68 -21.49 -1.28
N LYS A 124 -1.10 -22.57 -1.82
CA LYS A 124 0.35 -22.78 -1.91
C LYS A 124 0.99 -21.71 -2.81
N GLY A 125 2.14 -21.12 -2.39
CA GLY A 125 2.98 -20.29 -3.26
C GLY A 125 3.44 -18.93 -2.72
N PHE A 126 3.03 -18.52 -1.52
CA PHE A 126 3.47 -17.25 -0.91
C PHE A 126 4.29 -17.51 0.36
N SER A 127 5.53 -17.00 0.43
CA SER A 127 6.39 -17.12 1.62
C SER A 127 5.74 -16.48 2.85
N SER A 128 5.93 -17.09 4.03
CA SER A 128 5.53 -16.55 5.34
C SER A 128 6.22 -15.22 5.66
N ASP A 129 7.40 -14.95 5.09
CA ASP A 129 8.21 -13.75 5.38
C ASP A 129 7.62 -12.44 4.86
N ILE A 130 6.64 -12.53 3.97
CA ILE A 130 5.92 -11.39 3.39
C ILE A 130 4.95 -10.78 4.41
N PHE A 131 4.46 -11.59 5.36
CA PHE A 131 3.45 -11.16 6.31
C PHE A 131 4.12 -10.55 7.54
N TYR A 132 3.69 -9.33 7.92
CA TYR A 132 4.19 -8.65 9.14
C TYR A 132 3.96 -9.48 10.43
N SER A 133 3.03 -10.44 10.40
CA SER A 133 2.70 -11.39 11.47
C SER A 133 1.71 -12.45 10.97
N GLU A 134 1.50 -13.53 11.72
CA GLU A 134 0.40 -14.47 11.49
C GLU A 134 -0.94 -13.86 11.94
N CYS A 135 -2.01 -14.14 11.19
CA CYS A 135 -3.37 -13.74 11.60
C CYS A 135 -3.88 -14.73 12.63
N ILE A 136 -4.30 -14.26 13.82
CA ILE A 136 -4.84 -15.14 14.87
C ILE A 136 -6.03 -15.95 14.34
N GLY A 137 -6.87 -15.36 13.48
CA GLY A 137 -8.01 -16.06 12.86
C GLY A 137 -7.63 -17.22 11.92
N LEU A 138 -6.37 -17.33 11.50
CA LEU A 138 -5.85 -18.49 10.76
C LEU A 138 -5.46 -19.65 11.67
N ASN A 139 -5.04 -19.35 12.90
CA ASN A 139 -4.57 -20.35 13.87
C ASN A 139 -5.68 -20.80 14.83
N SER A 140 -6.82 -20.12 14.86
CA SER A 140 -7.99 -20.56 15.59
C SER A 140 -8.65 -21.73 14.83
N LYS A 141 -8.23 -22.96 15.12
CA LYS A 141 -9.01 -24.16 14.79
C LYS A 141 -10.41 -23.97 15.37
N LYS A 142 -11.41 -23.81 14.52
CA LYS A 142 -12.82 -24.08 14.84
C LYS A 142 -13.17 -25.42 14.23
#